data_AF-A0A847ZR95-F1
#
_entry.id   AF-A0A847ZR95-F1
#
_cell.length_a   1.000
_cell.length_b   1.000
_cell.length_c   1.000
_cell.angle_alpha   90.00
_cell.angle_beta   90.00
_cell.angle_gamma   90.00
#
_symmetry.space_group_name_H-M   'P 1'
#
loop_
_entity.id
_entity.type
_entity.pdbx_description
1 polymer ?
#
loop_
_entity_poly.entity_id
_entity_poly.type
_entity_poly.pdbx_seq_one_letter_code
_entity_poly.pdbx_strand_id
1 'polypeptide(L)'
;VAGSSEALNGVRQEYLVGSRSTIDVLNAEQEMINARVSVVSAEHDLVLASYQLQAAIGRMTARQLGLAGPYYDVEENYEQVKNKWIGLDADTLE
;
A
#
# COMPACT_ATOMS: atom_id res chain seq x y z
N VAL A 1 -16.17 -9.23 -5.15
CA VAL A 1 -16.82 -9.15 -3.81
C VAL A 1 -18.34 -9.25 -3.89
N ALA A 2 -19.03 -8.52 -4.77
CA ALA A 2 -20.50 -8.59 -4.90
C ALA A 2 -21.03 -10.01 -5.22
N GLY A 3 -20.40 -10.73 -6.16
CA GLY A 3 -20.79 -12.10 -6.49
C GLY A 3 -20.66 -13.11 -5.34
N SER A 4 -19.55 -13.06 -4.59
CA SER A 4 -19.33 -13.94 -3.42
C SER A 4 -20.25 -13.62 -2.24
N SER A 5 -20.63 -12.34 -2.08
CA SER A 5 -21.65 -11.91 -1.11
C SER A 5 -23.02 -12.49 -1.42
N GLU A 6 -23.43 -12.43 -2.69
CA GLU A 6 -24.71 -12.98 -3.14
C GLU A 6 -24.74 -14.51 -3.01
N ALA A 7 -23.64 -15.19 -3.36
CA ALA A 7 -23.47 -16.62 -3.18
C ALA A 7 -23.58 -17.04 -1.71
N LEU A 8 -22.94 -16.31 -0.79
CA LEU A 8 -23.07 -16.55 0.65
C LEU A 8 -24.52 -16.37 1.12
N ASN A 9 -25.23 -15.36 0.61
CA ASN A 9 -26.63 -15.15 0.95
C ASN A 9 -27.51 -16.33 0.47
N GLY A 10 -27.29 -16.81 -0.76
CA GLY A 10 -27.96 -18.01 -1.30
C GLY A 10 -27.71 -19.26 -0.45
N VAL A 11 -26.47 -19.55 -0.09
CA VAL A 11 -26.12 -20.72 0.74
C VAL A 11 -26.69 -20.61 2.16
N ARG A 12 -26.76 -19.39 2.73
CA ARG A 12 -27.44 -19.14 4.02
C ARG A 12 -28.94 -19.39 3.93
N GLN A 13 -29.61 -18.95 2.87
CA GLN A 13 -31.04 -19.23 2.67
C GLN A 13 -31.29 -20.73 2.52
N GLU A 14 -30.45 -21.44 1.76
CA GLU A 14 -30.52 -22.90 1.59
C GLU A 14 -30.25 -23.68 2.90
N TYR A 15 -29.38 -23.16 3.76
CA TYR A 15 -29.13 -23.70 5.10
C TYR A 15 -30.34 -23.53 6.03
N LEU A 16 -30.98 -22.35 6.02
CA LEU A 16 -32.16 -22.06 6.85
C LEU A 16 -33.35 -22.98 6.54
N VAL A 17 -33.49 -23.39 5.28
CA VAL A 17 -34.52 -24.35 4.85
C VAL A 17 -34.07 -25.81 4.95
N GLY A 18 -32.87 -26.07 5.51
CA GLY A 18 -32.34 -27.42 5.75
C GLY A 18 -31.83 -28.15 4.51
N SER A 19 -31.71 -27.47 3.37
CA SER A 19 -31.22 -28.04 2.10
C SER A 19 -29.69 -28.03 1.95
N ARG A 20 -28.98 -27.33 2.85
CA ARG A 20 -27.51 -27.26 2.93
C ARG A 20 -27.02 -27.53 4.33
N SER A 21 -25.74 -27.88 4.44
CA SER A 21 -25.07 -28.15 5.70
C SER A 21 -24.34 -26.92 6.24
N THR A 22 -24.02 -26.89 7.54
CA THR A 22 -23.23 -25.81 8.15
C THR A 22 -21.87 -25.63 7.49
N ILE A 23 -21.25 -26.70 6.96
CA ILE A 23 -19.94 -26.61 6.29
C ILE A 23 -20.03 -25.83 4.98
N ASP A 24 -21.17 -25.87 4.28
CA ASP A 24 -21.38 -25.10 3.04
C ASP A 24 -21.40 -23.60 3.32
N VAL A 25 -22.08 -23.20 4.41
CA VAL A 25 -22.10 -21.79 4.85
C VAL A 25 -20.69 -21.31 5.20
N LEU A 26 -19.94 -22.10 5.98
CA LEU A 26 -18.57 -21.76 6.37
C LEU A 26 -17.64 -21.63 5.15
N ASN A 27 -17.80 -22.51 4.15
CA ASN A 27 -17.04 -22.43 2.90
C ASN A 27 -17.36 -21.15 2.13
N ALA A 28 -18.65 -20.80 2.00
CA ALA A 28 -19.06 -19.56 1.34
C ALA A 28 -18.57 -18.31 2.08
N GLU A 29 -18.52 -18.34 3.41
CA GLU A 29 -17.92 -17.27 4.23
C GLU A 29 -16.41 -17.17 3.98
N GLN A 30 -15.70 -18.30 3.92
CA GLN A 30 -14.28 -18.33 3.60
C GLN A 30 -13.99 -17.76 2.21
N GLU A 31 -14.79 -18.10 1.20
CA GLU A 31 -14.68 -17.55 -0.15
C GLU A 31 -14.90 -16.03 -0.16
N MET A 32 -15.88 -15.53 0.58
CA MET A 32 -16.13 -14.09 0.73
C MET A 32 -14.91 -13.37 1.35
N ILE A 33 -14.34 -13.94 2.41
CA ILE A 33 -13.16 -13.38 3.09
C ILE A 33 -11.96 -13.36 2.13
N ASN A 34 -11.69 -14.48 1.44
CA ASN A 34 -10.60 -14.56 0.46
C ASN A 34 -10.77 -13.53 -0.67
N ALA A 35 -11.99 -13.37 -1.19
CA ALA A 35 -12.29 -12.37 -2.21
C ALA A 35 -12.06 -10.94 -1.70
N ARG A 36 -12.33 -10.66 -0.43
CA ARG A 36 -12.08 -9.34 0.18
C ARG A 36 -10.59 -9.08 0.38
N VAL A 37 -9.84 -10.08 0.85
CA VAL A 37 -8.37 -9.99 0.98
C VAL A 37 -7.71 -9.76 -0.37
N SER A 38 -8.18 -10.44 -1.42
CA SER A 38 -7.65 -10.25 -2.78
C SER A 38 -7.83 -8.82 -3.29
N VAL A 39 -8.95 -8.16 -2.99
CA VAL A 39 -9.15 -6.75 -3.34
C VAL A 39 -8.16 -5.85 -2.61
N VAL A 40 -8.00 -6.03 -1.30
CA VAL A 40 -7.05 -5.24 -0.50
C VAL A 40 -5.62 -5.42 -1.00
N SER A 41 -5.23 -6.66 -1.34
CA SER A 41 -3.91 -6.93 -1.93
C SER A 41 -3.74 -6.20 -3.27
N ALA A 42 -4.75 -6.24 -4.14
CA ALA A 42 -4.69 -5.56 -5.44
C ALA A 42 -4.57 -4.03 -5.29
N GLU A 43 -5.29 -3.43 -4.32
CA GLU A 43 -5.17 -2.01 -3.99
C GLU A 43 -3.78 -1.66 -3.47
N HIS A 44 -3.23 -2.49 -2.58
CA HIS A 44 -1.87 -2.36 -2.08
C HIS A 44 -0.83 -2.43 -3.21
N ASP A 45 -0.96 -3.42 -4.09
CA ASP A 45 -0.02 -3.62 -5.21
C ASP A 45 -0.07 -2.46 -6.21
N LEU A 46 -1.24 -1.86 -6.42
CA LEU A 46 -1.38 -0.64 -7.22
C LEU A 46 -0.60 0.53 -6.61
N VAL A 47 -0.72 0.72 -5.29
CA VAL A 47 0.02 1.77 -4.58
C VAL A 47 1.53 1.53 -4.68
N LEU A 48 1.98 0.29 -4.46
CA LEU A 48 3.37 -0.09 -4.60
C LEU A 48 3.90 0.18 -6.01
N ALA A 49 3.15 -0.24 -7.04
CA ALA A 49 3.50 -0.04 -8.43
C ALA A 49 3.59 1.46 -8.78
N SER A 50 2.72 2.30 -8.20
CA SER A 50 2.79 3.75 -8.40
C SER A 50 4.08 4.34 -7.86
N TYR A 51 4.55 3.90 -6.69
CA TYR A 51 5.83 4.34 -6.12
C TYR A 51 7.03 3.79 -6.89
N GLN A 52 6.96 2.53 -7.32
CA GLN A 52 8.00 1.94 -8.18
C GLN A 52 8.14 2.70 -9.50
N LEU A 53 7.03 3.14 -10.10
CA LEU A 53 7.06 3.98 -11.27
C LEU A 53 7.73 5.33 -10.99
N GLN A 54 7.38 6.00 -9.88
CA GLN A 54 8.04 7.26 -9.47
C GLN A 54 9.54 7.06 -9.25
N ALA A 55 9.96 5.94 -8.67
CA ALA A 55 11.37 5.60 -8.50
C ALA A 55 12.09 5.39 -9.84
N ALA A 56 11.48 4.63 -10.76
CA ALA A 56 12.05 4.32 -12.06
C ALA A 56 12.25 5.56 -12.95
N ILE A 57 11.34 6.54 -12.86
CA ILE A 57 11.46 7.82 -13.59
C ILE A 57 12.30 8.86 -12.84
N GLY A 58 12.94 8.49 -11.72
CA GLY A 58 13.79 9.37 -10.91
C GLY A 58 13.03 10.44 -10.12
N ARG A 59 11.72 10.28 -9.94
CA ARG A 59 10.84 11.23 -9.24
C ARG A 59 10.46 10.82 -7.81
N MET A 60 11.11 9.79 -7.28
CA MET A 60 11.00 9.42 -5.87
C MET A 60 11.85 10.38 -5.01
N THR A 61 11.48 11.65 -5.01
CA THR A 61 12.11 12.70 -4.20
C THR A 61 11.12 13.21 -3.15
N ALA A 62 11.60 13.58 -1.97
CA ALA A 62 10.77 14.13 -0.89
C ALA A 62 9.89 15.32 -1.38
N ARG A 63 10.43 16.12 -2.31
CA ARG A 63 9.75 17.26 -2.94
C ARG A 63 8.56 16.84 -3.81
N GLN A 64 8.68 15.76 -4.57
CA GLN A 64 7.59 15.26 -5.44
C GLN A 64 6.56 14.42 -4.69
N LEU A 65 6.96 13.83 -3.56
CA LEU A 65 6.07 13.08 -2.66
C LEU A 65 5.35 13.98 -1.64
N GLY A 66 5.65 15.29 -1.61
CA GLY A 66 5.02 16.24 -0.69
C GLY A 66 5.32 15.96 0.79
N LEU A 67 6.45 15.30 1.07
CA LEU A 67 6.85 14.97 2.44
C LEU A 67 7.32 16.24 3.15
N ALA A 68 6.82 16.46 4.37
CA ALA A 68 7.26 17.58 5.20
C ALA A 68 8.68 17.33 5.73
N GLY A 69 9.56 18.33 5.60
CA GLY A 69 10.95 18.30 6.05
C GLY A 69 11.86 19.17 5.17
N PRO A 70 13.10 19.43 5.59
CA PRO A 70 14.06 20.15 4.75
C PRO A 70 14.33 19.35 3.47
N TYR A 71 14.14 19.99 2.31
CA TYR A 71 14.48 19.38 1.03
C TYR A 71 15.97 19.53 0.78
N TYR A 72 16.62 18.48 0.25
CA TYR A 72 18.00 18.56 -0.17
C TYR A 72 18.16 19.61 -1.30
N ASP A 73 18.85 20.71 -1.01
CA ASP A 73 19.26 21.73 -1.97
C ASP A 73 20.76 21.56 -2.28
N VAL A 74 21.07 21.30 -3.55
CA VAL A 74 22.43 20.95 -4.00
C VAL A 74 23.37 22.14 -3.89
N GLU A 75 22.89 23.36 -4.13
CA GLU A 75 23.69 24.57 -4.11
C GLU A 75 24.06 24.96 -2.67
N GLU A 76 23.07 24.89 -1.76
CA GLU A 76 23.27 25.16 -0.34
C GLU A 76 24.22 24.14 0.30
N ASN A 77 24.04 22.85 0.03
CA ASN A 77 24.95 21.81 0.52
C ASN A 77 26.37 21.94 -0.06
N TYR A 78 26.50 22.32 -1.33
CA TYR A 78 27.81 22.55 -1.95
C TYR A 78 28.55 23.73 -1.30
N GLU A 79 27.87 24.86 -1.09
CA GLU A 79 28.44 26.02 -0.40
C GLU A 79 28.86 25.70 1.05
N GLN A 80 28.10 24.87 1.75
CA GLN A 80 28.42 24.45 3.11
C GLN A 80 29.65 23.52 3.19
N VAL A 81 29.90 22.70 2.17
CA VAL A 81 30.97 21.69 2.18
C VAL A 81 32.23 22.15 1.44
N LYS A 82 32.12 23.03 0.43
CA LYS A 82 33.25 23.41 -0.46
C LYS A 82 34.45 24.01 0.27
N ASN A 83 34.21 24.66 1.41
CA ASN A 83 35.25 25.29 2.21
C ASN A 83 35.66 24.46 3.45
N LYS A 84 35.11 23.24 3.62
CA LYS A 84 35.42 22.36 4.75
C LYS A 84 36.55 21.40 4.39
N TRP A 85 37.68 21.55 5.07
CA TRP A 85 38.92 20.81 4.80
C TRP A 85 38.86 19.34 5.23
N ILE A 86 38.00 19.00 6.20
CA ILE A 86 37.74 17.64 6.69
C ILE A 86 36.25 17.55 7.12
N GLY A 87 35.50 16.59 6.60
CA GLY A 87 34.02 16.49 6.73
C GLY A 87 33.50 15.99 8.08
N LEU A 88 34.03 16.49 9.20
CA LEU A 88 33.62 16.07 10.55
C LEU A 88 32.50 16.93 11.17
N ASP A 89 32.17 18.07 10.56
CA ASP A 89 31.17 19.02 11.08
C ASP A 89 29.96 19.16 10.14
N ALA A 90 29.46 18.06 9.58
CA ALA A 90 28.18 18.09 8.88
C ALA A 90 27.07 18.26 9.93
N ASP A 91 26.59 19.48 10.12
CA ASP A 91 25.28 19.73 10.74
C ASP A 91 24.23 19.10 9.82
N THR A 92 24.00 17.80 10.01
CA THR A 92 22.81 17.12 9.51
C THR A 92 21.62 17.79 10.19
N LEU A 93 20.87 18.54 9.39
CA LEU A 93 19.65 19.28 9.75
C LEU A 93 18.76 18.48 10.72
N GLU A 94 18.39 19.09 11.85
CA GLU A 94 17.16 18.75 12.59
C GLU A 94 15.92 19.15 11.77
#